data_AF-A0A935T1I9-F1
#
_entry.id   AF-A0A935T1I9-F1
#
_cell.length_a   1.000
_cell.length_b   1.000
_cell.length_c   1.000
_cell.angle_alpha   90.00
_cell.angle_beta   90.00
_cell.angle_gamma   90.00
#
_symmetry.space_group_name_H-M   'P 1'
#
loop_
_entity.id
_entity.type
_entity.pdbx_description
1 polymer ?
#
loop_
_entity_poly.entity_id
_entity_poly.type
_entity_poly.pdbx_seq_one_letter_code
_entity_poly.pdbx_strand_id
1 'polypeptide(L)' 'MTQPNSVSIPIEYRRRVQVIEAECVADPDEVTLRELVEAVAEYSDSEREVVATVMHMLRTGAVKLQGVYEEPQVAKLCG' A
#
# COMPACT_ATOMS: atom_id res chain seq x y z
N MET A 1 -24.47 -40.84 -32.15
CA MET A 1 -23.77 -40.66 -30.85
C MET A 1 -22.30 -40.42 -31.16
N THR A 2 -21.84 -39.19 -31.07
CA THR A 2 -20.49 -38.78 -31.50
C THR A 2 -19.61 -38.64 -30.27
N GLN A 3 -18.59 -39.48 -30.14
CA GLN A 3 -17.61 -39.41 -29.05
C GLN A 3 -16.84 -38.08 -29.14
N PRO A 4 -16.64 -37.34 -28.04
CA PRO A 4 -15.78 -36.17 -28.05
C PRO A 4 -14.33 -36.62 -28.20
N ASN A 5 -13.69 -36.22 -29.30
CA ASN A 5 -12.27 -36.46 -29.52
C ASN A 5 -11.47 -35.68 -28.47
N SER A 6 -10.77 -36.39 -27.59
CA SER A 6 -9.86 -35.77 -26.62
C SER A 6 -8.63 -35.27 -27.37
N VAL A 7 -8.32 -33.98 -27.22
CA VAL A 7 -7.12 -33.35 -27.77
C VAL A 7 -6.21 -32.97 -26.61
N SER A 8 -5.03 -33.57 -26.56
CA SER A 8 -4.00 -33.22 -25.58
C SER A 8 -3.19 -32.02 -26.08
N ILE A 9 -3.25 -30.91 -25.36
CA ILE A 9 -2.43 -29.72 -25.64
C ILE A 9 -1.22 -29.75 -24.70
N PRO A 10 0.01 -29.84 -25.23
CA PRO A 10 1.20 -29.78 -24.39
C PRO A 10 1.37 -28.36 -23.82
N ILE A 11 1.38 -28.23 -22.49
CA ILE A 11 1.69 -26.98 -21.81
C ILE A 11 3.20 -26.92 -21.59
N GLU A 12 3.89 -26.12 -22.40
CA GLU A 12 5.30 -25.82 -22.18
C GLU A 12 5.40 -24.66 -21.18
N TYR A 13 5.75 -24.94 -19.93
CA TYR A 13 5.95 -23.92 -18.89
C TYR A 13 7.25 -23.14 -19.17
N ARG A 14 7.16 -22.09 -20.00
CA ARG A 14 8.23 -21.10 -20.09
C ARG A 14 8.14 -20.14 -18.91
N ARG A 15 9.00 -20.35 -17.92
CA ARG A 15 9.19 -19.41 -16.82
C ARG A 15 9.77 -18.11 -17.38
N ARG A 16 8.91 -17.15 -17.75
CA ARG A 16 9.32 -15.79 -18.07
C ARG A 16 9.67 -15.10 -16.75
N VAL A 17 10.94 -15.14 -16.37
CA VAL A 17 11.45 -14.28 -15.30
C VAL A 17 11.60 -12.88 -15.90
N GLN A 18 10.60 -12.02 -15.68
CA GLN A 18 10.78 -10.59 -15.92
C GLN A 18 11.58 -10.05 -14.73
N VAL A 19 12.84 -9.68 -14.99
CA VAL A 19 13.62 -8.90 -14.03
C VAL A 19 13.05 -7.48 -14.10
N ILE A 20 12.28 -7.11 -13.09
CA ILE A 20 11.88 -5.72 -12.89
C ILE A 20 13.13 -5.06 -12.30
N GLU A 21 13.77 -4.19 -13.08
CA GLU A 21 14.79 -3.30 -12.54
C GLU A 21 14.09 -2.45 -11.48
N ALA A 22 14.44 -2.66 -10.21
CA ALA A 22 14.01 -1.76 -9.15
C ALA A 22 14.72 -0.43 -9.41
N GLU A 23 14.03 0.47 -10.09
CA GLU A 23 14.45 1.86 -10.21
C GLU A 23 14.79 2.36 -8.79
N CYS A 24 15.96 2.98 -8.63
CA CYS A 24 16.35 3.60 -7.37
C CYS A 24 15.28 4.64 -7.02
N VAL A 25 14.35 4.24 -6.15
CA VAL A 25 13.33 5.15 -5.63
C VAL A 25 14.12 6.27 -4.96
N ALA A 26 14.04 7.49 -5.52
CA ALA A 26 14.58 8.67 -4.89
C ALA A 26 14.17 8.66 -3.41
N ASP A 27 15.09 9.01 -2.51
CA ASP A 27 14.75 9.09 -1.09
C ASP A 27 13.44 9.87 -0.94
N PRO A 28 12.42 9.31 -0.28
CA PRO A 28 11.13 9.97 -0.17
C PRO A 28 11.36 11.34 0.47
N ASP A 29 10.78 12.38 -0.14
CA ASP A 29 10.89 13.74 0.38
C ASP A 29 10.52 13.76 1.87
N GLU A 30 11.44 14.25 2.71
CA GLU A 30 11.17 14.42 4.13
C GLU A 30 10.16 15.56 4.32
N VAL A 31 8.93 15.18 4.61
CA VAL A 31 7.83 16.12 4.90
C VAL A 31 7.32 15.93 6.31
N THR A 32 6.70 16.97 6.86
CA THR A 32 6.01 16.89 8.14
C THR A 32 4.71 16.09 7.99
N LEU A 33 4.25 15.48 9.08
CA LEU A 33 2.94 14.82 9.12
C LEU A 33 1.80 15.78 8.72
N ARG A 34 1.96 17.07 9.04
CA ARG A 34 0.99 18.11 8.69
C ARG A 34 0.90 18.30 7.18
N GLU A 35 2.02 18.45 6.49
CA GLU A 35 2.05 18.60 5.03
C GLU A 35 1.47 17.37 4.33
N LEU A 36 1.76 16.16 4.83
CA LEU A 36 1.14 14.93 4.33
C LEU A 36 -0.39 14.97 4.48
N VAL A 37 -0.90 15.37 5.66
CA VAL A 37 -2.34 15.46 5.92
C VAL A 37 -2.98 16.52 5.02
N GLU A 38 -2.37 17.68 4.86
CA GLU A 38 -2.84 18.75 3.99
C GLU A 38 -2.91 18.29 2.52
N ALA A 39 -1.87 17.61 2.03
CA ALA A 39 -1.83 17.07 0.67
C ALA A 39 -2.91 16.01 0.43
N VAL A 40 -3.15 15.11 1.38
CA VAL A 40 -4.21 14.10 1.26
C VAL A 40 -5.59 14.76 1.32
N ALA A 41 -5.76 15.79 2.15
CA ALA A 41 -7.02 16.52 2.28
C ALA A 41 -7.43 17.26 1.00
N GLU A 42 -6.48 17.71 0.17
CA GLU A 42 -6.77 18.34 -1.13
C GLU A 42 -7.51 17.40 -2.10
N TYR A 43 -7.36 16.08 -1.95
CA TYR A 43 -7.94 15.07 -2.84
C TYR A 43 -8.98 14.17 -2.15
N SER A 44 -9.38 14.50 -0.92
CA SER A 44 -10.34 13.70 -0.14
C SER A 44 -11.65 14.46 0.03
N ASP A 45 -12.78 13.75 0.02
CA ASP A 45 -14.11 14.34 0.18
C ASP A 45 -14.49 14.54 1.65
N SER A 46 -13.76 13.93 2.59
CA SER A 46 -14.04 14.03 4.02
C SER A 46 -12.83 13.81 4.92
N GLU A 47 -12.86 14.37 6.14
CA GLU A 47 -11.83 14.13 7.15
C GLU A 47 -11.65 12.64 7.48
N ARG A 48 -12.74 11.85 7.44
CA ARG A 48 -12.69 10.41 7.68
C ARG A 48 -11.86 9.69 6.63
N GLU A 49 -11.96 10.10 5.37
CA GLU A 49 -11.18 9.57 4.26
C GLU A 49 -9.71 9.94 4.42
N VAL A 50 -9.40 11.19 4.77
CA VAL A 50 -8.03 11.64 5.07
C VAL A 50 -7.38 10.75 6.13
N VAL A 51 -8.05 10.57 7.27
CA VAL A 51 -7.55 9.72 8.36
C VAL A 51 -7.36 8.28 7.89
N ALA A 52 -8.35 7.70 7.19
CA ALA A 52 -8.26 6.32 6.71
C ALA A 52 -7.07 6.12 5.76
N THR A 53 -6.85 7.07 4.87
CA THR A 53 -5.79 7.06 3.85
C THR A 53 -4.41 7.23 4.49
N VAL A 54 -4.22 8.22 5.36
CA VAL A 54 -2.95 8.41 6.09
C VAL A 54 -2.63 7.19 6.97
N MET A 55 -3.62 6.67 7.71
CA MET A 55 -3.44 5.45 8.50
C MET A 55 -3.14 4.21 7.66
N HIS A 56 -3.65 4.14 6.43
CA HIS A 56 -3.29 3.07 5.49
C HIS A 56 -1.83 3.21 5.04
N MET A 57 -1.37 4.41 4.69
CA MET A 57 0.03 4.65 4.29
C MET A 57 1.01 4.31 5.41
N LEU A 58 0.69 4.67 6.65
CA LEU A 58 1.50 4.32 7.82
C LEU A 58 1.55 2.82 8.07
N ARG A 59 0.39 2.13 8.02
CA ARG A 59 0.31 0.68 8.26
C ARG A 59 1.00 -0.15 7.18
N THR A 60 0.98 0.32 5.93
CA THR A 60 1.64 -0.36 4.80
C THR A 60 3.12 -0.04 4.70
N GLY A 61 3.60 0.97 5.43
CA GLY A 61 4.98 1.45 5.35
C GLY A 61 5.28 2.29 4.11
N ALA A 62 4.24 2.70 3.35
CA ALA A 62 4.37 3.68 2.27
C ALA A 62 4.86 5.04 2.78
N VAL A 63 4.50 5.38 4.02
CA VAL A 63 5.08 6.48 4.79
C VAL A 63 5.62 5.93 6.11
N LYS A 64 6.78 6.45 6.54
CA LYS A 64 7.36 6.17 7.86
C LYS A 64 7.46 7.46 8.64
N LEU A 65 7.00 7.43 9.89
CA LEU A 65 7.25 8.55 10.81
C LEU A 65 8.70 8.47 11.29
N GLN A 66 9.44 9.55 11.17
CA GLN A 66 10.75 9.72 11.80
C GLN A 66 10.65 10.69 12.97
N GLY A 67 11.13 10.28 14.14
CA GLY A 67 11.08 11.09 15.36
C GLY A 67 10.80 10.24 16.60
N VAL A 68 10.85 10.89 17.76
CA VAL A 68 10.44 10.28 19.03
C VAL A 68 8.96 10.57 19.22
N TYR A 69 8.14 9.54 19.09
CA TYR A 69 6.70 9.62 19.33
C TYR A 69 6.36 8.71 20.50
N GLU A 70 5.81 9.28 21.56
CA GLU A 70 5.15 8.50 22.60
C GLU A 70 3.73 8.26 22.11
N GLU A 71 3.41 6.99 21.82
CA GLU A 71 2.01 6.60 21.63
C GLU A 71 1.24 7.03 22.89
N PRO A 72 0.19 7.85 22.79
CA PRO A 72 -0.62 8.18 23.94
C PRO A 72 -1.09 6.85 24.51
N GLN A 73 -0.69 6.53 25.75
CA GLN A 73 -1.16 5.32 26.41
C GLN A 73 -2.66 5.33 26.29
N VAL A 74 -3.20 4.42 25.47
CA VAL A 74 -4.61 4.39 25.11
C VAL A 74 -5.36 4.46 26.44
N ALA A 75 -5.97 5.61 26.72
CA ALA A 75 -6.80 5.74 27.90
C ALA A 75 -7.78 4.59 27.76
N LYS A 76 -7.70 3.60 28.65
CA LYS A 76 -8.60 2.46 28.65
C LYS A 76 -9.98 3.05 28.46
N LEU A 77 -10.58 2.85 27.28
CA LEU A 77 -11.99 3.09 27.10
C LEU A 77 -12.63 1.98 27.91
N CYS A 78 -12.82 2.27 29.21
CA CYS A 78 -13.55 1.42 30.13
C CYS A 78 -14.96 1.31 29.54
N GLY A 79 -15.24 0.17 28.91
CA GLY A 79 -16.61 -0.28 28.69
C GLY A 79 -17.25 -0.71 30.01
#